data_AF-A0A2S8RWH5-F1
#
_entry.id   AF-A0A2S8RWH5-F1
#
_cell.length_a   1.000
_cell.length_b   1.000
_cell.length_c   1.000
_cell.angle_alpha   90.00
_cell.angle_beta   90.00
_cell.angle_gamma   90.00
#
_symmetry.space_group_name_H-M   'P 1'
#
loop_
_entity.id
_entity.type
_entity.pdbx_description
1 polymer ?
#
loop_
_entity_poly.entity_id
_entity_poly.type
_entity_poly.pdbx_seq_one_letter_code
_entity_poly.pdbx_strand_id
1 'polypeptide(L)'
;MATYTTVTDIETGHKKPVTTSLLRRLRDNPIAMFEGASGAPRLDVDALENPTLGDVVRYSDASTYSSGTGFTYTAAWKYLFVQTGEVRLTFTQAPASGSNSETQVVLNGSVLTTYSTSTTAARSIDLTIAKGDVLELRHRANNASNAASLTLIRLKTAGENLWPFSPYAAKDGQGGHNSTWVFG
;
A
#
# COMPACT_ATOMS: atom_id res chain seq x y z
N MET A 1 -18.14 -16.69 18.71
CA MET A 1 -18.45 -15.62 17.76
C MET A 1 -19.85 -15.13 18.02
N ALA A 2 -20.05 -13.82 18.02
CA ALA A 2 -21.37 -13.22 18.10
C ALA A 2 -22.14 -13.49 16.80
N THR A 3 -23.45 -13.75 16.91
CA THR A 3 -24.33 -13.94 15.76
C THR A 3 -24.92 -12.59 15.37
N TYR A 4 -24.80 -12.22 14.10
CA TYR A 4 -25.48 -11.03 13.60
C TYR A 4 -26.99 -11.29 13.52
N THR A 5 -27.78 -10.40 14.09
CA THR A 5 -29.24 -10.46 14.01
C THR A 5 -29.77 -9.17 13.41
N THR A 6 -30.45 -9.25 12.27
CA THR A 6 -31.08 -8.08 11.65
C THR A 6 -32.04 -7.41 12.65
N VAL A 7 -31.86 -6.10 12.83
CA VAL A 7 -32.77 -5.24 13.55
C VAL A 7 -33.47 -4.38 12.51
N THR A 8 -34.80 -4.49 12.45
CA THR A 8 -35.61 -3.78 11.45
C THR A 8 -36.08 -2.43 11.98
N ASP A 9 -36.37 -1.48 11.07
CA ASP A 9 -36.93 -0.17 11.45
C ASP A 9 -38.29 -0.27 12.16
N ILE A 10 -39.01 -1.37 11.95
CA ILE A 10 -40.28 -1.65 12.64
C ILE A 10 -40.05 -1.87 14.14
N GLU A 11 -38.92 -2.49 14.51
CA GLU A 11 -38.55 -2.79 15.89
C GLU A 11 -37.98 -1.56 16.62
N THR A 12 -37.31 -0.66 15.90
CA THR A 12 -36.72 0.58 16.42
C THR A 12 -37.58 1.82 16.18
N GLY A 13 -38.80 1.63 15.67
CA GLY A 13 -39.70 2.71 15.32
C GLY A 13 -40.09 3.60 16.50
N HIS A 14 -40.41 4.87 16.20
CA HIS A 14 -40.88 5.82 17.20
C HIS A 14 -42.12 5.28 17.95
N LYS A 15 -42.13 5.45 19.28
CA LYS A 15 -43.16 4.93 20.22
C LYS A 15 -43.22 3.39 20.36
N LYS A 16 -42.21 2.65 19.88
CA LYS A 16 -42.08 1.22 20.19
C LYS A 16 -41.41 1.04 21.56
N PRO A 17 -41.88 0.08 22.38
CA PRO A 17 -41.20 -0.25 23.62
C PRO A 17 -39.83 -0.88 23.31
N VAL A 18 -38.78 -0.37 23.96
CA VAL A 18 -37.45 -0.96 23.87
C VAL A 18 -37.40 -2.22 24.74
N THR A 19 -37.31 -3.38 24.12
CA THR A 19 -37.23 -4.66 24.83
C THR A 19 -35.78 -4.98 25.25
N THR A 20 -35.62 -5.77 26.29
CA THR A 20 -34.29 -6.27 26.71
C THR A 20 -33.62 -7.12 25.62
N SER A 21 -34.41 -7.83 24.80
CA SER A 21 -33.91 -8.59 23.65
C SER A 21 -33.39 -7.70 22.53
N LEU A 22 -34.04 -6.55 22.26
CA LEU A 22 -33.55 -5.55 21.31
C LEU A 22 -32.21 -4.96 21.77
N LEU A 23 -32.09 -4.59 23.05
CA LEU A 23 -30.84 -4.04 23.60
C LEU A 23 -29.67 -5.03 23.51
N ARG A 24 -29.91 -6.32 23.74
CA ARG A 24 -28.88 -7.36 23.57
C ARG A 24 -28.40 -7.46 22.13
N ARG A 25 -29.33 -7.48 21.15
CA ARG A 25 -28.96 -7.50 19.72
C ARG A 25 -28.18 -6.25 19.30
N LEU A 26 -28.60 -5.06 19.74
CA LEU A 26 -27.89 -3.82 19.44
C LEU A 26 -26.47 -3.78 20.02
N ARG A 27 -26.24 -4.41 21.18
CA ARG A 27 -24.91 -4.56 21.77
C ARG A 27 -24.05 -5.60 21.05
N ASP A 28 -24.63 -6.72 20.66
CA ASP A 28 -23.90 -7.88 20.11
C ASP A 28 -23.63 -7.74 18.60
N ASN A 29 -24.48 -7.02 17.85
CA ASN A 29 -24.32 -6.82 16.41
C ASN A 29 -23.02 -6.11 16.01
N PRO A 30 -22.56 -5.03 16.68
CA PRO A 30 -21.25 -4.43 16.38
C PRO A 30 -20.11 -5.44 16.51
N ILE A 31 -20.12 -6.28 17.55
CA ILE A 31 -19.12 -7.34 17.73
C ILE A 31 -19.21 -8.33 16.56
N ALA A 32 -20.40 -8.77 16.19
CA ALA A 32 -20.61 -9.68 15.06
C ALA A 32 -20.12 -9.08 13.73
N MET A 33 -20.27 -7.76 13.52
CA MET A 33 -19.76 -7.04 12.35
C MET A 33 -18.23 -7.04 12.30
N PHE A 34 -17.56 -6.75 13.42
CA PHE A 34 -16.10 -6.78 13.51
C PHE A 34 -15.50 -8.19 13.42
N GLU A 35 -16.22 -9.21 13.92
CA GLU A 35 -15.83 -10.61 13.80
C GLU A 35 -16.12 -11.22 12.42
N GLY A 36 -16.80 -10.49 11.52
CA GLY A 36 -17.13 -10.96 10.18
C GLY A 36 -18.19 -12.07 10.17
N ALA A 37 -19.14 -12.07 11.11
CA ALA A 37 -20.21 -13.05 11.19
C ALA A 37 -21.03 -13.10 9.89
N SER A 38 -21.55 -14.29 9.53
CA SER A 38 -22.35 -14.47 8.32
C SER A 38 -23.59 -13.56 8.33
N GLY A 39 -23.85 -12.88 7.20
CA GLY A 39 -24.94 -11.92 7.05
C GLY A 39 -24.70 -10.55 7.69
N ALA A 40 -23.61 -10.35 8.44
CA ALA A 40 -23.25 -9.04 8.95
C ALA A 40 -22.77 -8.13 7.80
N PRO A 41 -23.15 -6.83 7.80
CA PRO A 41 -22.56 -5.86 6.90
C PRO A 41 -21.04 -5.81 7.07
N ARG A 42 -20.31 -5.76 5.96
CA ARG A 42 -18.85 -5.63 5.95
C ARG A 42 -18.46 -4.16 5.81
N LEU A 43 -17.24 -3.84 6.22
CA LEU A 43 -16.65 -2.54 5.91
C LEU A 43 -16.57 -2.40 4.38
N ASP A 44 -17.19 -1.36 3.85
CA ASP A 44 -17.03 -0.99 2.47
C ASP A 44 -15.63 -0.39 2.28
N VAL A 45 -14.89 -0.88 1.30
CA VAL A 45 -13.58 -0.32 0.93
C VAL A 45 -13.71 1.12 0.41
N ASP A 46 -14.89 1.54 -0.05
CA ASP A 46 -15.18 2.95 -0.38
C ASP A 46 -15.28 3.85 0.86
N ALA A 47 -15.38 3.28 2.07
CA ALA A 47 -15.32 4.05 3.31
C ALA A 47 -13.88 4.47 3.68
N LEU A 48 -12.86 3.92 3.01
CA LEU A 48 -11.47 4.36 3.19
C LEU A 48 -11.28 5.72 2.53
N GLU A 49 -10.52 6.59 3.17
CA GLU A 49 -10.15 7.89 2.60
C GLU A 49 -9.39 7.72 1.28
N ASN A 50 -9.69 8.55 0.28
CA ASN A 50 -8.96 8.50 -0.99
C ASN A 50 -7.68 9.34 -0.87
N PRO A 51 -6.49 8.76 -1.09
CA PRO A 51 -5.25 9.55 -1.04
C PRO A 51 -5.24 10.61 -2.13
N THR A 52 -4.69 11.77 -1.80
CA THR A 52 -4.42 12.84 -2.76
C THR A 52 -2.92 13.12 -2.84
N LEU A 53 -2.47 13.75 -3.93
CA LEU A 53 -1.06 14.05 -4.13
C LEU A 53 -0.52 14.97 -3.03
N GLY A 54 0.62 14.59 -2.46
CA GLY A 54 1.36 15.41 -1.53
C GLY A 54 2.71 14.80 -1.16
N ASP A 55 3.37 15.42 -0.18
CA ASP A 55 4.75 15.09 0.17
C ASP A 55 4.92 14.37 1.52
N VAL A 56 3.82 14.01 2.19
CA VAL A 56 3.85 13.27 3.45
C VAL A 56 4.10 11.80 3.17
N VAL A 57 5.21 11.25 3.69
CA VAL A 57 5.56 9.83 3.53
C VAL A 57 4.59 8.98 4.35
N ARG A 58 3.90 8.05 3.67
CA ARG A 58 2.95 7.11 4.29
C ARG A 58 3.44 5.67 4.29
N TYR A 59 4.27 5.34 3.30
CA TYR A 59 5.00 4.08 3.24
C TYR A 59 6.47 4.37 2.95
N SER A 60 7.37 3.64 3.60
CA SER A 60 8.81 3.73 3.36
C SER A 60 9.45 2.36 3.50
N ASP A 61 10.20 1.97 2.48
CA ASP A 61 11.10 0.82 2.48
C ASP A 61 12.53 1.31 2.30
N ALA A 62 13.35 1.08 3.33
CA ALA A 62 14.76 1.46 3.34
C ALA A 62 15.68 0.33 2.84
N SER A 63 15.12 -0.82 2.46
CA SER A 63 15.87 -1.95 1.93
C SER A 63 16.63 -1.56 0.65
N THR A 64 17.76 -2.24 0.44
CA THR A 64 18.52 -2.14 -0.81
C THR A 64 18.17 -3.33 -1.68
N TYR A 65 17.58 -3.05 -2.84
CA TYR A 65 17.37 -4.03 -3.88
C TYR A 65 18.52 -3.93 -4.86
N SER A 66 19.28 -5.00 -5.03
CA SER A 66 20.34 -5.08 -6.04
C SER A 66 19.82 -5.78 -7.29
N SER A 67 20.24 -5.33 -8.46
CA SER A 67 19.89 -6.02 -9.71
C SER A 67 20.76 -7.27 -9.83
N GLY A 68 20.28 -8.24 -10.62
CA GLY A 68 21.20 -9.22 -11.18
C GLY A 68 22.24 -8.55 -12.10
N THR A 69 23.23 -9.32 -12.51
CA THR A 69 24.11 -8.98 -13.63
C THR A 69 23.38 -9.23 -14.95
N GLY A 70 23.54 -8.34 -15.93
CA GLY A 70 22.97 -8.49 -17.27
C GLY A 70 21.72 -7.63 -17.54
N PHE A 71 21.21 -7.73 -18.77
CA PHE A 71 20.22 -6.82 -19.33
C PHE A 71 18.76 -7.22 -19.05
N THR A 72 18.51 -8.07 -18.07
CA THR A 72 17.15 -8.55 -17.77
C THR A 72 16.57 -7.78 -16.59
N TYR A 73 15.34 -7.26 -16.77
CA TYR A 73 14.60 -6.62 -15.69
C TYR A 73 14.20 -7.65 -14.63
N THR A 74 14.45 -7.30 -13.37
CA THR A 74 14.03 -8.08 -12.21
C THR A 74 13.06 -7.27 -11.36
N ALA A 75 12.00 -7.90 -10.86
CA ALA A 75 11.08 -7.26 -9.93
C ALA A 75 11.81 -7.01 -8.61
N ALA A 76 11.96 -5.74 -8.23
CA ALA A 76 12.61 -5.34 -6.99
C ALA A 76 11.57 -5.19 -5.87
N TRP A 77 10.47 -4.50 -6.14
CA TRP A 77 9.48 -4.12 -5.13
C TRP A 77 8.07 -4.10 -5.70
N LYS A 78 7.07 -4.40 -4.86
CA LYS A 78 5.65 -4.41 -5.23
C LYS A 78 4.78 -3.82 -4.13
N TYR A 79 3.68 -3.19 -4.53
CA TYR A 79 2.65 -2.69 -3.62
C TYR A 79 1.27 -2.87 -4.23
N LEU A 80 0.34 -3.41 -3.45
CA LEU A 80 -1.06 -3.56 -3.81
C LEU A 80 -1.87 -2.42 -3.19
N PHE A 81 -2.60 -1.67 -4.00
CA PHE A 81 -3.51 -0.62 -3.53
C PHE A 81 -4.90 -1.18 -3.25
N VAL A 82 -5.46 -0.85 -2.09
CA VAL A 82 -6.85 -1.15 -1.72
C VAL A 82 -7.76 0.09 -1.72
N GLN A 83 -7.20 1.24 -2.13
CA GLN A 83 -7.85 2.54 -2.23
C GLN A 83 -7.77 3.07 -3.67
N THR A 84 -8.65 3.99 -4.03
CA THR A 84 -8.59 4.77 -5.27
C THR A 84 -8.12 6.18 -4.93
N GLY A 85 -7.31 6.81 -5.78
CA GLY A 85 -6.84 8.17 -5.55
C GLY A 85 -5.55 8.48 -6.30
N GLU A 86 -4.72 9.33 -5.73
CA GLU A 86 -3.42 9.70 -6.29
C GLU A 86 -2.32 9.60 -5.24
N VAL A 87 -1.16 9.10 -5.65
CA VAL A 87 0.02 8.93 -4.79
C VAL A 87 1.29 9.33 -5.52
N ARG A 88 2.29 9.78 -4.76
CA ARG A 88 3.62 10.05 -5.28
C ARG A 88 4.58 8.93 -4.88
N LEU A 89 5.13 8.23 -5.87
CA LEU A 89 6.21 7.28 -5.68
C LEU A 89 7.55 8.02 -5.77
N THR A 90 8.40 7.84 -4.76
CA THR A 90 9.80 8.29 -4.81
C THR A 90 10.75 7.15 -4.49
N PHE A 91 11.92 7.14 -5.11
CA PHE A 91 12.98 6.16 -4.83
C PHE A 91 14.34 6.72 -5.21
N THR A 92 15.41 6.13 -4.69
CA THR A 92 16.79 6.43 -5.09
C THR A 92 17.34 5.28 -5.90
N GLN A 93 17.86 5.62 -7.08
CA GLN A 93 18.47 4.70 -8.02
C GLN A 93 19.98 4.96 -8.06
N ALA A 94 20.80 3.92 -7.91
CA ALA A 94 22.24 4.01 -8.04
C ALA A 94 22.77 3.04 -9.11
N PRO A 95 23.68 3.50 -9.99
CA PRO A 95 24.33 2.66 -10.97
C PRO A 95 25.29 1.69 -10.32
N ALA A 96 25.60 0.64 -11.06
CA ALA A 96 26.78 -0.15 -10.83
C ALA A 96 28.04 0.65 -11.24
N SER A 97 29.19 0.43 -10.58
CA SER A 97 30.44 1.07 -11.01
C SER A 97 30.70 0.82 -12.50
N GLY A 98 30.95 1.88 -13.27
CA GLY A 98 31.18 1.80 -14.71
C GLY A 98 29.98 1.34 -15.55
N SER A 99 28.74 1.54 -15.08
CA SER A 99 27.52 1.17 -15.81
C SER A 99 26.38 2.18 -15.58
N ASN A 100 25.28 2.01 -16.32
CA ASN A 100 24.01 2.68 -16.05
C ASN A 100 23.08 1.75 -15.27
N SER A 101 22.26 2.32 -14.40
CA SER A 101 21.07 1.64 -13.87
C SER A 101 19.87 2.00 -14.72
N GLU A 102 18.97 1.04 -14.94
CA GLU A 102 17.65 1.28 -15.50
C GLU A 102 16.55 0.76 -14.59
N THR A 103 15.49 1.54 -14.41
CA THR A 103 14.35 1.21 -13.55
C THR A 103 13.05 1.53 -14.25
N GLN A 104 12.16 0.55 -14.31
CA GLN A 104 10.80 0.70 -14.81
C GLN A 104 9.83 0.84 -13.65
N VAL A 105 8.91 1.80 -13.78
CA VAL A 105 7.72 1.89 -12.94
C VAL A 105 6.59 1.23 -13.70
N VAL A 106 6.02 0.17 -13.13
CA VAL A 106 5.04 -0.69 -13.77
C VAL A 106 3.76 -0.69 -12.94
N LEU A 107 2.61 -0.43 -13.57
CA LEU A 107 1.29 -0.50 -12.93
C LEU A 107 0.46 -1.54 -13.67
N ASN A 108 -0.04 -2.55 -12.95
CA ASN A 108 -0.83 -3.66 -13.51
C ASN A 108 -0.14 -4.34 -14.70
N GLY A 109 1.19 -4.50 -14.62
CA GLY A 109 2.01 -5.10 -15.69
C GLY A 109 2.38 -4.16 -16.84
N SER A 110 1.77 -2.99 -16.94
CA SER A 110 2.08 -1.98 -17.96
C SER A 110 3.18 -1.02 -17.49
N VAL A 111 4.20 -0.80 -18.32
CA VAL A 111 5.28 0.15 -18.01
C VAL A 111 4.74 1.57 -18.17
N LEU A 112 4.75 2.35 -17.09
CA LEU A 112 4.37 3.77 -17.11
C LEU A 112 5.53 4.67 -17.50
N THR A 113 6.72 4.39 -16.94
CA THR A 113 7.94 5.14 -17.25
C THR A 113 9.18 4.28 -17.05
N THR A 114 10.28 4.70 -17.67
CA THR A 114 11.62 4.13 -17.49
C THR A 114 12.62 5.24 -17.16
N TYR A 115 13.33 5.07 -16.05
CA TYR A 115 14.45 5.94 -15.67
C TYR A 115 15.78 5.25 -15.96
N SER A 116 16.72 6.00 -16.54
CA SER A 116 18.11 5.56 -16.72
C SER A 116 19.06 6.54 -16.04
N THR A 117 20.13 6.06 -15.44
CA THR A 117 21.14 6.93 -14.81
C THR A 117 22.53 6.29 -14.78
N SER A 118 23.57 7.11 -14.97
CA SER A 118 24.98 6.74 -14.79
C SER A 118 25.57 7.21 -13.44
N THR A 119 24.76 7.90 -12.62
CA THR A 119 25.09 8.36 -11.26
C THR A 119 23.93 8.09 -10.30
N THR A 120 24.15 8.17 -9.00
CA THR A 120 23.04 8.08 -8.04
C THR A 120 22.05 9.23 -8.25
N ALA A 121 20.76 8.92 -8.37
CA ALA A 121 19.71 9.89 -8.63
C ALA A 121 18.42 9.56 -7.84
N ALA A 122 17.80 10.60 -7.27
CA ALA A 122 16.45 10.49 -6.72
C ALA A 122 15.41 10.63 -7.84
N ARG A 123 14.39 9.79 -7.83
CA ARG A 123 13.29 9.74 -8.81
C ARG A 123 11.96 9.97 -8.13
N SER A 124 11.03 10.54 -8.87
CA SER A 124 9.66 10.81 -8.43
C SER A 124 8.69 10.68 -9.61
N ILE A 125 7.54 10.07 -9.36
CA ILE A 125 6.41 10.01 -10.29
C ILE A 125 5.10 10.07 -9.51
N ASP A 126 4.15 10.83 -10.04
CA ASP A 126 2.78 10.92 -9.55
C ASP A 126 1.93 9.90 -10.29
N LEU A 127 1.11 9.16 -9.54
CA LEU A 127 0.35 8.01 -10.02
C LEU A 127 -1.11 8.18 -9.64
N THR A 128 -2.01 8.07 -10.61
CA THR A 128 -3.43 7.81 -10.34
C THR A 128 -3.61 6.31 -10.14
N ILE A 129 -4.23 5.92 -9.03
CA ILE A 129 -4.41 4.52 -8.61
C ILE A 129 -5.89 4.20 -8.45
N ALA A 130 -6.25 2.96 -8.76
CA ALA A 130 -7.54 2.35 -8.48
C ALA A 130 -7.40 1.18 -7.50
N LYS A 131 -8.52 0.79 -6.89
CA LYS A 131 -8.58 -0.41 -6.04
C LYS A 131 -8.17 -1.65 -6.81
N GLY A 132 -7.25 -2.42 -6.21
CA GLY A 132 -6.69 -3.64 -6.80
C GLY A 132 -5.46 -3.40 -7.67
N ASP A 133 -5.06 -2.15 -7.90
CA ASP A 133 -3.87 -1.85 -8.68
C ASP A 133 -2.61 -2.40 -7.99
N VAL A 134 -1.73 -3.00 -8.79
CA VAL A 134 -0.43 -3.49 -8.37
C VAL A 134 0.65 -2.63 -9.01
N LEU A 135 1.34 -1.85 -8.17
CA LEU A 135 2.53 -1.10 -8.55
C LEU A 135 3.77 -1.97 -8.33
N GLU A 136 4.66 -1.97 -9.30
CA GLU A 136 5.90 -2.74 -9.30
C GLU A 136 7.06 -1.86 -9.78
N LEU A 137 8.18 -1.93 -9.05
CA LEU A 137 9.46 -1.43 -9.54
C LEU A 137 10.26 -2.60 -10.10
N ARG A 138 10.63 -2.51 -11.37
CA ARG A 138 11.58 -3.44 -12.00
C ARG A 138 12.89 -2.72 -12.23
N HIS A 139 14.01 -3.38 -12.01
CA HIS A 139 15.30 -2.79 -12.31
C HIS A 139 16.30 -3.76 -12.92
N ARG A 140 17.28 -3.19 -13.62
CA ARG A 140 18.42 -3.91 -14.16
C ARG A 140 19.66 -3.03 -14.14
N ALA A 141 20.82 -3.67 -14.13
CA ALA A 141 22.05 -3.03 -14.56
C ALA A 141 22.10 -3.03 -16.09
N ASN A 142 22.67 -1.98 -16.68
CA ASN A 142 22.99 -1.96 -18.10
C ASN A 142 24.45 -2.42 -18.33
N ASN A 143 24.84 -3.50 -17.65
CA ASN A 143 26.15 -4.16 -17.74
C ASN A 143 26.06 -5.60 -17.23
N ALA A 144 26.91 -6.47 -17.77
CA ALA A 144 27.03 -7.87 -17.41
C ALA A 144 27.86 -8.15 -16.13
N SER A 145 28.58 -7.17 -15.57
CA SER A 145 29.55 -7.44 -14.48
C SER A 145 29.17 -6.88 -13.11
N ASN A 146 28.38 -5.81 -13.05
CA ASN A 146 28.12 -5.08 -11.82
C ASN A 146 26.61 -4.88 -11.62
N ALA A 147 26.14 -4.98 -10.36
CA ALA A 147 24.75 -4.77 -9.99
C ALA A 147 24.43 -3.28 -9.75
N ALA A 148 23.29 -2.82 -10.27
CA ALA A 148 22.69 -1.55 -9.89
C ALA A 148 21.87 -1.72 -8.60
N SER A 149 21.50 -0.62 -7.95
CA SER A 149 20.65 -0.68 -6.76
C SER A 149 19.49 0.32 -6.75
N LEU A 150 18.43 -0.09 -6.05
CA LEU A 150 17.29 0.72 -5.67
C LEU A 150 17.18 0.77 -4.14
N THR A 151 16.94 1.97 -3.60
CA THR A 151 16.81 2.22 -2.17
C THR A 151 15.77 3.30 -1.89
N LEU A 152 15.36 3.43 -0.63
CA LEU A 152 14.47 4.51 -0.15
C LEU A 152 13.18 4.62 -0.95
N ILE A 153 12.53 3.49 -1.22
CA ILE A 153 11.26 3.44 -1.94
C ILE A 153 10.17 3.94 -1.00
N ARG A 154 9.46 4.99 -1.40
CA ARG A 154 8.46 5.66 -0.57
C ARG A 154 7.22 5.98 -1.38
N LEU A 155 6.07 5.85 -0.74
CA LEU A 155 4.80 6.39 -1.23
C LEU A 155 4.40 7.57 -0.37
N LYS A 156 3.99 8.65 -1.02
CA LYS A 156 3.60 9.91 -0.38
C LYS A 156 2.19 10.33 -0.78
N THR A 157 1.51 11.01 0.14
CA THR A 157 0.16 11.57 0.00
C THR A 157 0.12 12.97 0.61
N ALA A 158 -1.03 13.65 0.54
CA ALA A 158 -1.24 14.95 1.21
C ALA A 158 -1.40 14.83 2.74
N GLY A 159 -1.63 13.62 3.24
CA GLY A 159 -1.83 13.38 4.67
C GLY A 159 -2.76 12.19 4.95
N GLU A 160 -3.39 11.62 3.94
CA GLU A 160 -4.24 10.45 4.07
C GLU A 160 -3.39 9.20 4.31
N ASN A 161 -3.93 8.24 5.05
CA ASN A 161 -3.31 6.93 5.28
C ASN A 161 -3.40 6.07 4.02
N LEU A 162 -2.33 5.33 3.75
CA LEU A 162 -2.36 4.25 2.77
C LEU A 162 -2.72 2.95 3.47
N TRP A 163 -3.60 2.16 2.88
CA TRP A 163 -3.94 0.83 3.35
C TRP A 163 -3.33 -0.21 2.38
N PRO A 164 -2.95 -1.41 2.85
CA PRO A 164 -3.16 -1.95 4.19
C PRO A 164 -2.14 -1.47 5.25
N PHE A 165 -1.22 -0.56 4.91
CA PHE A 165 -0.12 -0.17 5.79
C PHE A 165 -0.18 1.31 6.20
N SER A 166 -0.64 1.63 7.41
CA SER A 166 -0.37 2.95 8.00
C SER A 166 -0.27 2.90 9.54
N PRO A 167 0.54 3.77 10.20
CA PRO A 167 1.64 4.59 9.71
C PRO A 167 3.00 3.99 10.08
N TYR A 168 3.99 4.30 9.25
CA TYR A 168 5.38 4.43 9.70
C TYR A 168 5.40 5.39 10.90
N ALA A 169 5.48 4.84 12.11
CA ALA A 169 5.97 5.60 13.24
C ALA A 169 7.42 5.93 12.91
N ALA A 170 7.65 7.10 12.31
CA ALA A 170 8.96 7.73 12.39
C ALA A 170 9.19 8.02 13.87
N LYS A 171 9.55 7.01 14.67
CA LYS A 171 10.36 7.24 15.85
C LYS A 171 11.73 7.56 15.30
N ASP A 172 11.97 8.85 15.14
CA ASP A 172 13.18 9.48 15.66
C ASP A 172 14.42 8.57 15.53
N GLY A 173 14.90 8.40 14.30
CA GLY A 173 16.31 8.16 14.04
C GLY A 173 16.96 6.85 14.47
N GLN A 174 16.29 5.80 14.95
CA GLN A 174 16.97 4.50 15.20
C GLN A 174 16.12 3.25 14.95
N GLY A 175 16.66 2.34 14.13
CA GLY A 175 16.36 0.91 14.17
C GLY A 175 15.36 0.42 13.12
N GLY A 176 15.86 -0.37 12.15
CA GLY A 176 15.07 -0.92 11.06
C GLY A 176 14.01 -1.93 11.51
N HIS A 177 12.79 -1.73 11.03
CA HIS A 177 11.80 -2.80 10.94
C HIS A 177 11.67 -3.20 9.47
N ASN A 178 12.32 -4.31 9.13
CA ASN A 178 12.16 -5.00 7.85
C ASN A 178 10.92 -5.90 7.99
N SER A 179 9.75 -5.44 7.54
CA SER A 179 8.53 -6.27 7.56
C SER A 179 8.45 -7.08 6.26
N THR A 180 9.27 -8.11 6.12
CA THR A 180 9.14 -9.11 5.06
C THR A 180 8.01 -10.06 5.43
N TRP A 181 6.80 -9.82 4.92
CA TRP A 181 5.72 -10.82 4.97
C TRP A 181 5.75 -11.63 3.67
N VAL A 182 6.18 -12.89 3.77
CA VAL A 182 6.02 -13.90 2.72
C VAL A 182 4.57 -14.36 2.77
N PHE A 183 3.77 -14.02 1.77
CA PHE A 183 2.49 -14.69 1.56
C PHE A 183 2.78 -16.07 0.98
N GLY A 184 2.52 -17.11 1.77
CA GLY A 184 2.47 -18.50 1.32
C GLY A 184 1.14 -18.84 0.67
#